data_AF-A0AAD5LD93-F1
#
_entry.id   AF-A0AAD5LD93-F1
#
_cell.length_a   1.000
_cell.length_b   1.000
_cell.length_c   1.000
_cell.angle_alpha   90.00
_cell.angle_beta   90.00
_cell.angle_gamma   90.00
#
_symmetry.space_group_name_H-M   'P 1'
#
loop_
_entity.id
_entity.type
_entity.pdbx_description
1 polymer ?
#
loop_
_entity_poly.entity_id
_entity_poly.type
_entity_poly.pdbx_seq_one_letter_code
_entity_poly.pdbx_strand_id
1 'polypeptide(L)'
;MEPSEFDPKWWSHKFNGPGLRYEIGICIRTVDIVWAHGGVPCGEWPDLRLARNAIVEALQPGEKVIADRGYNDQRYFDLPNGHADQQKKQILARHETVNHRIKQFCCMNYRFRHALYLHPRFFHAVVNLTQLMIENGEPLYPVDF
;
A
#
# COMPACT_ATOMS: atom_id res chain seq x y z
N MET A 1 -26.07 -10.63 16.11
CA MET A 1 -25.18 -9.51 15.73
C MET A 1 -26.06 -8.59 14.91
N GLU A 2 -26.52 -7.49 15.48
CA GLU A 2 -27.39 -6.54 14.77
C GLU A 2 -26.65 -6.00 13.54
N PRO A 3 -27.33 -5.83 12.38
CA PRO A 3 -26.73 -5.18 11.24
C PRO A 3 -26.44 -3.73 11.62
N SER A 4 -25.16 -3.35 11.69
CA SER A 4 -24.77 -1.95 11.73
C SER A 4 -25.30 -1.27 10.46
N GLU A 5 -25.86 -0.07 10.59
CA GLU A 5 -26.29 0.73 9.45
C GLU A 5 -25.16 0.87 8.42
N PHE A 6 -25.51 0.87 7.14
CA PHE A 6 -24.57 1.11 6.06
C PHE A 6 -23.93 2.49 6.25
N ASP A 7 -22.61 2.52 6.37
CA ASP A 7 -21.85 3.77 6.46
C ASP A 7 -20.92 3.90 5.24
N PRO A 8 -21.22 4.83 4.31
CA PRO A 8 -20.39 5.10 3.13
C PRO A 8 -18.93 5.39 3.48
N LYS A 9 -18.65 5.93 4.67
CA LYS A 9 -17.30 6.23 5.16
C LYS A 9 -16.38 5.00 5.12
N TRP A 10 -16.93 3.83 5.42
CA TRP A 10 -16.17 2.58 5.49
C TRP A 10 -16.29 1.78 4.20
N TRP A 11 -17.15 2.17 3.27
CA TRP A 11 -17.48 1.34 2.11
C TRP A 11 -16.29 1.17 1.16
N SER A 12 -16.04 -0.08 0.77
CA SER A 12 -15.11 -0.45 -0.28
C SER A 12 -15.84 -1.11 -1.44
N HIS A 13 -15.70 -0.56 -2.64
CA HIS A 13 -16.15 -1.24 -3.87
C HIS A 13 -15.42 -2.55 -4.11
N LYS A 14 -14.18 -2.69 -3.61
CA LYS A 14 -13.36 -3.91 -3.78
C LYS A 14 -13.87 -5.07 -2.93
N PHE A 15 -14.35 -4.78 -1.73
CA PHE A 15 -14.82 -5.81 -0.79
C PHE A 15 -16.35 -5.92 -0.75
N ASN A 16 -17.06 -5.01 -1.42
CA ASN A 16 -18.51 -4.86 -1.31
C ASN A 16 -18.96 -4.83 0.17
N GLY A 17 -18.24 -4.04 0.97
CA GLY A 17 -18.37 -4.03 2.43
C GLY A 17 -17.44 -3.03 3.11
N PRO A 18 -17.49 -2.92 4.45
CA PRO A 18 -16.65 -2.02 5.22
C PRO A 18 -15.18 -2.45 5.19
N GLY A 19 -14.26 -1.49 5.05
CA GLY A 19 -12.83 -1.76 4.97
C GLY A 19 -11.95 -0.64 5.50
N LEU A 20 -10.69 -1.01 5.75
CA LEU A 20 -9.60 -0.10 6.07
C LEU A 20 -8.69 0.05 4.85
N ARG A 21 -8.08 1.23 4.71
CA ARG A 21 -7.06 1.50 3.70
C ARG A 21 -5.69 1.67 4.35
N TYR A 22 -4.69 1.11 3.67
CA TYR A 22 -3.28 1.23 4.00
C TYR A 22 -2.50 1.57 2.75
N GLU A 23 -1.40 2.28 2.94
CA GLU A 23 -0.42 2.65 1.94
C GLU A 23 0.92 2.02 2.33
N ILE A 24 1.61 1.43 1.35
CA ILE A 24 2.93 0.82 1.49
C ILE A 24 3.85 1.45 0.45
N GLY A 25 5.04 1.85 0.87
CA GLY A 25 6.12 2.29 -0.02
C GLY A 25 7.36 1.41 0.16
N ILE A 26 8.01 1.12 -0.96
CA ILE A 26 9.23 0.31 -1.01
C ILE A 26 10.38 1.14 -1.58
N CYS A 27 11.60 0.85 -1.15
CA CYS A 27 12.80 1.38 -1.77
C CYS A 27 12.90 0.83 -3.21
N ILE A 28 13.02 1.74 -4.20
CA ILE A 28 13.10 1.39 -5.62
C ILE A 28 14.26 0.42 -5.92
N ARG A 29 15.37 0.58 -5.18
CA ARG A 29 16.60 -0.18 -5.39
C ARG A 29 16.59 -1.52 -4.66
N THR A 30 16.38 -1.48 -3.35
CA THR A 30 16.55 -2.65 -2.47
C THR A 30 15.26 -3.42 -2.24
N VAL A 31 14.10 -2.82 -2.54
CA VAL A 31 12.76 -3.38 -2.27
C VAL A 31 12.39 -3.39 -0.78
N ASP A 32 13.24 -2.85 0.09
CA ASP A 32 12.93 -2.71 1.51
C ASP A 32 11.66 -1.89 1.71
N ILE A 33 10.80 -2.34 2.62
CA ILE A 33 9.61 -1.59 3.00
C ILE A 33 10.04 -0.42 3.87
N VAL A 34 10.00 0.78 3.30
CA VAL A 34 10.45 2.03 3.95
C VAL A 34 9.28 2.90 4.41
N TRP A 35 8.06 2.56 4.01
CA TRP A 35 6.86 3.31 4.36
C TRP A 35 5.66 2.38 4.56
N ALA A 36 4.93 2.60 5.66
CA ALA A 36 3.64 1.99 5.92
C ALA A 36 2.76 2.98 6.68
N HIS A 37 1.59 3.31 6.12
CA HIS A 37 0.66 4.26 6.72
C HIS A 37 -0.79 3.85 6.48
N GLY A 38 -1.73 4.41 7.24
CA GLY A 38 -3.16 4.18 7.05
C GLY A 38 -3.86 3.66 8.30
N GLY A 39 -4.71 2.64 8.13
CA GLY A 39 -5.68 2.27 9.16
C GLY A 39 -6.87 3.21 9.19
N VAL A 40 -7.16 3.82 8.04
CA VAL A 40 -8.23 4.80 7.85
C VAL A 40 -9.42 4.17 7.11
N PRO A 41 -10.65 4.69 7.32
CA PRO A 41 -11.84 4.23 6.59
C PRO A 41 -11.67 4.35 5.08
N CYS A 42 -11.87 3.28 4.32
CA CYS A 42 -11.50 3.27 2.90
C CYS A 42 -12.43 4.08 1.98
N GLY A 43 -13.68 4.33 2.39
CA GLY A 43 -14.63 5.15 1.63
C GLY A 43 -14.34 6.64 1.77
N GLU A 44 -14.02 7.09 2.99
CA GLU A 44 -13.63 8.48 3.28
C GLU A 44 -12.23 8.81 2.77
N TRP A 45 -11.32 7.84 2.75
CA TRP A 45 -9.93 8.02 2.32
C TRP A 45 -9.63 7.22 1.05
N PRO A 46 -9.96 7.73 -0.15
CA PRO A 46 -9.47 7.19 -1.42
C PRO A 46 -7.94 7.23 -1.53
N ASP A 47 -7.37 6.41 -2.42
CA ASP A 47 -5.91 6.28 -2.63
C ASP A 47 -5.21 7.64 -2.81
N LEU A 48 -5.68 8.46 -3.75
CA LEU A 48 -5.13 9.79 -4.01
C LEU A 48 -5.22 10.73 -2.80
N ARG A 49 -6.28 10.64 -2.00
CA ARG A 49 -6.43 11.46 -0.80
C ARG A 49 -5.43 11.01 0.26
N LEU A 50 -5.32 9.71 0.49
CA LEU A 50 -4.37 9.15 1.46
C LEU A 50 -2.94 9.56 1.08
N ALA A 51 -2.52 9.32 -0.16
CA ALA A 51 -1.15 9.60 -0.58
C ALA A 51 -0.77 11.07 -0.47
N ARG A 52 -1.68 12.00 -0.83
CA ARG A 52 -1.44 13.45 -0.73
C ARG A 52 -1.26 13.95 0.71
N ASN A 53 -1.91 13.30 1.68
CA ASN A 53 -1.86 13.66 3.10
C ASN A 53 -0.94 12.73 3.90
N ALA A 54 -0.12 11.93 3.21
CA ALA A 54 0.75 10.93 3.82
C ALA A 54 2.10 10.95 3.11
N ILE A 55 2.35 10.02 2.17
CA ILE A 55 3.66 9.89 1.53
C ILE A 55 4.14 11.19 0.87
N VAL A 56 3.24 11.98 0.26
CA VAL A 56 3.61 13.25 -0.38
C VAL A 56 4.14 14.29 0.62
N GLU A 57 3.62 14.32 1.84
CA GLU A 57 4.12 15.21 2.89
C GLU A 57 5.50 14.78 3.41
N ALA A 58 5.84 13.49 3.26
CA ALA A 58 7.13 12.93 3.64
C ALA A 58 8.21 13.11 2.56
N LEU A 59 7.86 13.51 1.34
CA LEU A 59 8.82 13.68 0.24
C LEU A 59 9.70 14.91 0.43
N GLN A 60 10.98 14.78 0.08
CA GLN A 60 11.87 15.92 -0.01
C GLN A 60 11.55 16.81 -1.22
N PRO A 61 11.97 18.09 -1.20
CA PRO A 61 11.80 18.97 -2.36
C PRO A 61 12.43 18.37 -3.63
N GLY A 62 11.58 18.11 -4.63
CA GLY A 62 11.99 17.53 -5.92
C GLY A 62 11.97 16.01 -5.99
N GLU A 63 11.69 15.32 -4.87
CA GLU A 63 11.53 13.87 -4.83
C GLU A 63 10.16 13.45 -5.41
N LYS A 64 10.12 12.27 -6.03
CA LYS A 64 8.91 11.68 -6.61
C LYS A 64 8.80 10.20 -6.26
N VAL A 65 7.56 9.71 -6.21
CA VAL A 65 7.22 8.30 -6.01
C VAL A 65 6.78 7.69 -7.32
N ILE A 66 7.23 6.47 -7.62
CA ILE A 66 6.69 5.72 -8.76
C ILE A 66 5.36 5.08 -8.35
N ALA A 67 4.30 5.38 -9.09
CA ALA A 67 2.96 4.89 -8.81
C ALA A 67 2.23 4.46 -10.10
N ASP A 68 1.11 3.76 -9.94
CA ASP A 68 0.26 3.39 -11.08
C ASP A 68 -0.52 4.61 -11.60
N ARG A 69 -1.03 4.52 -12.84
CA ARG A 69 -1.69 5.60 -13.59
C ARG A 69 -2.93 6.18 -12.91
N GLY A 70 -3.48 5.53 -11.89
CA GLY A 70 -4.54 6.09 -11.05
C GLY A 70 -4.10 7.33 -10.27
N TYR A 71 -2.79 7.52 -10.07
CA TYR A 71 -2.22 8.66 -9.36
C TYR A 71 -1.96 9.85 -10.30
N ASN A 72 -3.03 10.51 -10.75
CA ASN A 72 -2.96 11.60 -11.74
C ASN A 72 -2.44 12.94 -11.17
N ASP A 73 -1.23 12.94 -10.60
CA ASP A 73 -0.54 14.12 -10.07
C ASP A 73 0.96 14.04 -10.34
N GLN A 74 1.36 14.50 -11.54
CA GLN A 74 2.74 14.40 -12.05
C GLN A 74 3.78 15.22 -11.26
N ARG A 75 3.33 16.06 -10.33
CA ARG A 75 4.22 16.82 -9.46
C ARG A 75 4.95 15.90 -8.49
N TYR A 76 4.24 14.92 -7.94
CA TYR A 76 4.74 14.02 -6.90
C TYR A 76 4.85 12.56 -7.36
N PHE A 77 4.07 12.16 -8.37
CA PHE A 77 4.08 10.79 -8.89
C PHE A 77 4.73 10.73 -10.26
N ASP A 78 5.65 9.80 -10.42
CA ASP A 78 6.19 9.40 -11.72
C ASP A 78 5.45 8.14 -12.20
N LEU A 79 4.79 8.27 -13.34
CA LEU A 79 3.90 7.25 -13.88
C LEU A 79 4.59 6.50 -15.05
N PRO A 80 4.29 5.21 -15.26
CA PRO A 80 4.81 4.48 -16.41
C PRO A 80 4.20 5.01 -17.72
N ASN A 81 5.05 5.49 -18.64
CA ASN A 81 4.68 5.98 -19.96
C ASN A 81 4.64 4.84 -20.99
N GLY A 82 3.57 4.05 -20.94
CA GLY A 82 3.26 3.05 -21.99
C GLY A 82 4.26 1.89 -22.05
N HIS A 83 4.64 1.46 -23.27
CA HIS A 83 5.50 0.29 -23.48
C HIS A 83 6.99 0.55 -23.26
N ALA A 84 7.43 1.81 -23.23
CA ALA A 84 8.85 2.16 -23.14
C ALA A 84 9.42 2.12 -21.70
N ASP A 85 8.57 2.22 -20.67
CA ASP A 85 9.00 2.26 -19.27
C ASP A 85 9.05 0.87 -18.61
N GLN A 86 9.84 -0.05 -19.19
CA GLN A 86 9.97 -1.41 -18.68
C GLN A 86 10.50 -1.45 -17.23
N GLN A 87 11.41 -0.54 -16.89
CA GLN A 87 11.99 -0.45 -15.54
C GLN A 87 10.94 -0.07 -14.48
N LYS A 88 10.09 0.92 -14.76
CA LYS A 88 8.99 1.31 -13.84
C LYS A 88 7.98 0.17 -13.67
N LYS A 89 7.67 -0.57 -14.75
CA LYS A 89 6.81 -1.76 -14.65
C LYS A 89 7.42 -2.84 -13.76
N GLN A 90 8.73 -3.07 -13.84
CA GLN A 90 9.41 -4.01 -12.94
C GLN A 90 9.39 -3.51 -11.48
N ILE A 91 9.54 -2.20 -11.23
CA ILE A 91 9.41 -1.60 -9.90
C ILE A 91 7.99 -1.82 -9.35
N LEU A 92 6.96 -1.53 -10.15
CA LEU A 92 5.56 -1.74 -9.76
C LEU A 92 5.23 -3.23 -9.53
N ALA A 93 5.78 -4.14 -10.34
CA ALA A 93 5.60 -5.58 -10.14
C ALA A 93 6.26 -6.09 -8.84
N ARG A 94 7.41 -5.50 -8.44
CA ARG A 94 8.03 -5.77 -7.13
C ARG A 94 7.14 -5.26 -6.00
N HIS A 95 6.55 -4.07 -6.12
CA HIS A 95 5.56 -3.56 -5.17
C HIS A 95 4.32 -4.46 -5.07
N GLU A 96 3.80 -4.95 -6.19
CA GLU A 96 2.69 -5.92 -6.19
C GLU A 96 3.04 -7.24 -5.50
N THR A 97 4.28 -7.70 -5.63
CA THR A 97 4.78 -8.91 -4.95
C THR A 97 4.82 -8.70 -3.43
N VAL A 98 5.29 -7.55 -2.95
CA VAL A 98 5.24 -7.18 -1.52
C VAL A 98 3.80 -7.12 -1.02
N ASN A 99 2.89 -6.49 -1.78
CA ASN A 99 1.47 -6.46 -1.46
C ASN A 99 0.86 -7.87 -1.38
N HIS A 100 1.28 -8.79 -2.25
CA HIS A 100 0.83 -10.18 -2.20
C HIS A 100 1.28 -10.87 -0.91
N ARG A 101 2.55 -10.73 -0.51
CA ARG A 101 3.07 -11.30 0.74
C ARG A 101 2.34 -10.77 1.97
N ILE A 102 2.10 -9.46 2.06
CA ILE A 102 1.30 -8.87 3.15
C ILE A 102 -0.11 -9.50 3.19
N LYS A 103 -0.75 -9.70 2.03
CA LYS A 103 -2.08 -10.33 1.96
C LYS A 103 -2.10 -11.80 2.41
N GLN A 104 -0.99 -12.53 2.34
CA GLN A 104 -0.90 -13.92 2.81
C GLN A 104 -1.17 -14.02 4.32
N PHE A 105 -0.81 -12.99 5.10
CA PHE A 105 -1.13 -12.89 6.53
C PHE A 105 -2.60 -12.57 6.81
N CYS A 106 -3.46 -12.58 5.77
CA CYS A 106 -4.90 -12.48 5.91
C CYS A 106 -5.40 -11.13 6.49
N CYS A 107 -4.50 -10.16 6.68
CA CYS A 107 -4.77 -8.89 7.35
C CYS A 107 -5.65 -7.91 6.55
N MET A 108 -5.88 -8.20 5.27
CA MET A 108 -6.75 -7.41 4.39
C MET A 108 -7.90 -8.22 3.79
N ASN A 109 -7.99 -9.51 4.10
CA ASN A 109 -8.97 -10.43 3.49
C ASN A 109 -10.07 -10.85 4.46
N TYR A 110 -9.75 -10.98 5.74
CA TYR A 110 -10.70 -11.46 6.75
C TYR A 110 -11.25 -10.34 7.61
N ARG A 111 -12.47 -10.56 8.11
CA ARG A 111 -13.11 -9.64 9.04
C ARG A 111 -12.34 -9.61 10.35
N PHE A 112 -11.73 -8.48 10.66
CA PHE A 112 -11.05 -8.26 11.93
C PHE A 112 -12.08 -8.18 13.07
N ARG A 113 -11.91 -9.02 14.10
CA ARG A 113 -12.88 -9.17 15.21
C ARG A 113 -12.44 -8.51 16.51
N HIS A 114 -11.28 -7.87 16.53
CA HIS A 114 -10.78 -7.14 17.69
C HIS A 114 -11.09 -5.64 17.58
N ALA A 115 -10.79 -4.89 18.64
CA ALA A 115 -10.97 -3.45 18.65
C ALA A 115 -10.22 -2.77 17.50
N LEU A 116 -10.87 -1.86 16.78
CA LEU A 116 -10.39 -1.31 15.52
C LEU A 116 -8.99 -0.68 15.62
N TYR A 117 -8.68 0.00 16.72
CA TYR A 117 -7.37 0.64 16.95
C TYR A 117 -6.20 -0.36 17.04
N LEU A 118 -6.48 -1.66 17.20
CA LEU A 118 -5.47 -2.73 17.17
C LEU A 118 -5.12 -3.15 15.74
N HIS A 119 -5.98 -2.87 14.75
CA HIS A 119 -5.72 -3.30 13.38
C HIS A 119 -4.48 -2.63 12.77
N PRO A 120 -4.20 -1.33 12.98
CA PRO A 120 -2.95 -0.75 12.51
C PRO A 120 -1.73 -1.44 13.14
N ARG A 121 -1.77 -1.78 14.44
CA ARG A 121 -0.68 -2.50 15.11
C ARG A 121 -0.46 -3.88 14.50
N PHE A 122 -1.53 -4.60 14.23
CA PHE A 122 -1.47 -5.89 13.54
C PHE A 122 -0.89 -5.75 12.13
N PHE A 123 -1.33 -4.74 11.37
CA PHE A 123 -0.82 -4.47 10.02
C PHE A 123 0.68 -4.15 10.04
N HIS A 124 1.15 -3.28 10.94
CA HIS A 124 2.58 -2.97 11.08
C HIS A 124 3.41 -4.19 11.48
N ALA A 125 2.88 -5.06 12.34
CA ALA A 125 3.55 -6.33 12.67
C ALA A 125 3.70 -7.23 11.42
N VAL A 126 2.66 -7.32 10.58
CA VAL A 126 2.72 -8.05 9.31
C VAL A 126 3.73 -7.44 8.34
N VAL A 127 3.79 -6.11 8.25
CA VAL A 127 4.78 -5.40 7.42
C VAL A 127 6.20 -5.74 7.86
N ASN A 128 6.50 -5.68 9.16
CA ASN A 128 7.82 -6.03 9.70
C ASN A 128 8.16 -7.50 9.45
N LEU A 129 7.21 -8.42 9.63
CA LEU A 129 7.40 -9.84 9.29
C LEU A 129 7.70 -10.03 7.80
N THR A 130 6.98 -9.32 6.94
CA THR A 130 7.22 -9.37 5.48
C THR A 130 8.62 -8.87 5.13
N GLN A 131 9.10 -7.80 5.76
CA GLN A 131 10.48 -7.32 5.59
C GLN A 131 11.50 -8.39 6.04
N LEU A 132 11.30 -9.01 7.21
CA LEU A 132 12.17 -10.08 7.70
C LEU A 132 12.20 -11.30 6.75
N MET A 133 11.09 -11.62 6.08
CA MET A 133 11.04 -12.68 5.07
C MET A 133 11.81 -12.31 3.79
N ILE A 134 11.73 -11.05 3.36
CA ILE A 134 12.50 -10.54 2.21
C ILE A 134 14.01 -10.68 2.49
N GLU A 135 14.45 -10.34 3.71
CA GLU A 135 15.86 -10.39 4.11
C GLU A 135 16.42 -11.81 4.32
N ASN A 136 15.61 -12.75 4.83
CA ASN A 136 16.11 -14.02 5.38
C ASN A 136 15.77 -15.29 4.57
N GLY A 137 15.24 -15.18 3.35
CA GLY A 137 14.97 -16.40 2.57
C GLY A 137 14.16 -16.24 1.28
N GLU A 138 13.51 -15.10 1.08
CA GLU A 138 12.70 -14.85 -0.12
C GLU A 138 13.01 -13.49 -0.77
N PRO A 139 14.25 -13.22 -1.22
CA PRO A 139 14.57 -11.96 -1.87
C PRO A 139 13.75 -11.78 -3.16
N LEU A 140 13.34 -10.54 -3.44
CA LEU A 140 12.76 -10.22 -4.75
C LEU A 140 13.86 -10.09 -5.80
N TYR A 141 13.51 -10.33 -7.07
CA TYR A 141 14.46 -10.21 -8.17
C TYR A 141 15.03 -8.78 -8.26
N PRO A 142 16.33 -8.62 -8.58
CA PRO A 142 16.93 -7.30 -8.74
C PRO A 142 16.40 -6.61 -10.00
N VAL A 143 16.51 -5.28 -10.03
CA VAL A 143 16.37 -4.49 -11.25
C VAL A 143 17.68 -3.79 -11.50
N ASP A 144 18.17 -3.93 -12.71
CA ASP A 144 19.38 -3.24 -13.16
C ASP A 144 19.07 -1.74 -13.33
N PHE A 145 19.93 -0.90 -12.77
CA PHE A 145 19.88 0.56 -12.85
C PHE A 145 21.07 1.08 -13.64
#